data_AF-A0A0H3PGB2-F1
#
_entry.id   AF-A0A0H3PGB2-F1
#
_cell.length_a   1.000
_cell.length_b   1.000
_cell.length_c   1.000
_cell.angle_alpha   90.00
_cell.angle_beta   90.00
_cell.angle_gamma   90.00
#
_symmetry.space_group_name_H-M   'P 1'
#
loop_
_entity.id
_entity.type
_entity.pdbx_description
1 polymer ?
#
loop_
_entity_poly.entity_id
_entity_poly.type
_entity_poly.pdbx_seq_one_letter_code
_entity_poly.pdbx_strand_id
1 'polypeptide(L)'
;MLHLTLEDELFLGTPKQVGTHSTVFEHFAVMFEDDGETGYFYALDMRQNAQPIVDMLHVYNVDSTSNHHEARKLEICWDESGYLALLLINGYPHAVFDFARLVGYNSNKYPQPDLMSMWTREEITNKQAEQWLGVKTIR
;
A
#
# COMPACT_ATOMS: atom_id res chain seq x y z
N MET A 1 12.56 -0.69 -12.20
CA MET A 1 12.84 0.56 -11.44
C MET A 1 11.55 1.02 -10.77
N LEU A 2 11.62 1.73 -9.63
CA LEU A 2 10.44 2.33 -8.97
C LEU A 2 10.33 3.82 -9.32
N HIS A 3 9.11 4.27 -9.56
CA HIS A 3 8.74 5.65 -9.82
C HIS A 3 7.99 6.20 -8.60
N LEU A 4 8.56 7.21 -7.95
CA LEU A 4 7.88 7.94 -6.88
C LEU A 4 6.75 8.78 -7.51
N THR A 5 5.52 8.46 -7.13
CA THR A 5 4.31 9.11 -7.67
C THR A 5 3.64 10.02 -6.65
N LEU A 6 3.87 9.78 -5.36
CA LEU A 6 3.39 10.62 -4.27
C LEU A 6 4.40 10.59 -3.13
N GLU A 7 4.69 11.76 -2.58
CA GLU A 7 5.46 11.94 -1.35
C GLU A 7 4.70 12.93 -0.46
N ASP A 8 4.53 12.59 0.82
CA ASP A 8 3.81 13.39 1.80
C ASP A 8 4.31 13.09 3.23
N GLU A 9 3.92 13.91 4.20
CA GLU A 9 4.13 13.65 5.63
C GLU A 9 2.94 12.92 6.23
N LEU A 10 3.17 11.89 7.06
CA LEU A 10 2.14 11.15 7.77
C LEU A 10 2.29 11.35 9.28
N PHE A 11 1.24 11.86 9.92
CA PHE A 11 1.05 11.86 11.37
C PHE A 11 -0.01 10.81 11.70
N LEU A 12 0.36 9.75 12.43
CA LEU A 12 -0.54 8.63 12.68
C LEU A 12 -1.74 9.08 13.52
N GLY A 13 -2.94 8.65 13.13
CA GLY A 13 -4.21 9.01 13.76
C GLY A 13 -4.72 10.40 13.38
N THR A 14 -4.06 11.07 12.43
CA THR A 14 -4.61 12.28 11.82
C THR A 14 -5.26 11.90 10.49
N PRO A 15 -6.59 12.07 10.34
CA PRO A 15 -7.28 11.64 9.14
C PRO A 15 -6.63 12.15 7.87
N LYS A 16 -6.29 11.23 6.97
CA LYS A 16 -5.59 11.52 5.72
C LYS A 16 -6.04 10.55 4.65
N GLN A 17 -6.28 11.06 3.44
CA GLN A 17 -6.54 10.24 2.27
C GLN A 17 -5.73 10.77 1.10
N VAL A 18 -4.85 9.93 0.55
CA VAL A 18 -3.97 10.27 -0.56
C VAL A 18 -3.80 9.08 -1.49
N GLY A 19 -3.68 9.30 -2.79
CA GLY A 19 -3.63 8.21 -3.76
C GLY A 19 -3.09 8.66 -5.11
N THR A 20 -2.80 7.69 -5.97
CA THR A 20 -2.26 7.93 -7.30
C THR A 20 -2.62 6.79 -8.24
N HIS A 21 -2.73 7.12 -9.52
CA HIS A 21 -2.89 6.15 -10.59
C HIS A 21 -1.56 5.46 -10.92
N SER A 22 -1.65 4.27 -11.52
CA SER A 22 -0.53 3.62 -12.18
C SER A 22 0.05 4.54 -13.26
N THR A 23 1.37 4.52 -13.39
CA THR A 23 2.10 5.29 -14.41
C THR A 23 1.89 4.74 -15.84
N VAL A 24 1.36 3.52 -15.96
CA VAL A 24 1.15 2.82 -17.25
C VAL A 24 -0.33 2.59 -17.53
N PHE A 25 -1.14 2.27 -16.51
CA PHE A 25 -2.54 1.90 -16.67
C PHE A 25 -3.45 2.88 -15.93
N GLU A 26 -4.10 3.79 -16.65
CA GLU A 26 -4.97 4.82 -16.05
C GLU A 26 -6.10 4.26 -15.17
N HIS A 27 -6.52 3.02 -15.41
CA HIS A 27 -7.59 2.38 -14.67
C HIS A 27 -7.13 1.73 -13.36
N PHE A 28 -5.83 1.50 -13.17
CA PHE A 28 -5.32 1.06 -11.86
C PHE A 28 -4.94 2.26 -11.03
N ALA A 29 -5.36 2.23 -9.77
CA ALA A 29 -4.99 3.22 -8.79
C ALA A 29 -4.82 2.57 -7.42
N VAL A 30 -4.14 3.29 -6.53
CA VAL A 30 -4.05 2.94 -5.12
C VAL A 30 -4.34 4.15 -4.27
N MET A 31 -4.88 3.90 -3.07
CA MET A 31 -5.21 4.96 -2.12
C MET A 31 -4.80 4.52 -0.73
N PHE A 32 -4.06 5.37 -0.03
CA PHE A 32 -3.83 5.26 1.39
C PHE A 32 -4.87 6.07 2.15
N GLU A 33 -5.32 5.53 3.26
CA GLU A 33 -6.21 6.19 4.22
C GLU A 33 -5.70 5.95 5.65
N ASP A 34 -5.63 7.02 6.42
CA ASP A 34 -5.66 6.99 7.88
C ASP A 34 -7.04 7.52 8.27
N ASP A 35 -7.85 6.70 8.93
CA ASP A 35 -9.21 7.08 9.37
C ASP A 35 -9.24 7.71 10.78
N GLY A 36 -8.07 7.87 11.41
CA GLY A 36 -7.91 8.33 12.78
C GLY A 36 -7.63 7.20 13.78
N GLU A 37 -7.96 5.96 13.44
CA GLU A 37 -7.76 4.77 14.28
C GLU A 37 -6.87 3.73 13.60
N THR A 38 -7.01 3.56 12.29
CA THR A 38 -6.37 2.52 11.49
C THR A 38 -5.90 3.07 10.14
N GLY A 39 -4.70 2.66 9.74
CA GLY A 39 -4.18 2.90 8.41
C GLY A 39 -4.54 1.75 7.47
N TYR A 40 -5.12 2.07 6.32
CA TYR A 40 -5.45 1.14 5.25
C TYR A 40 -4.82 1.56 3.92
N PHE A 41 -4.56 0.58 3.07
CA PHE A 41 -4.12 0.78 1.70
C PHE A 41 -5.04 0.01 0.75
N TYR A 42 -5.64 0.72 -0.20
CA TYR A 42 -6.65 0.19 -1.11
C TYR A 42 -6.07 0.03 -2.51
N ALA A 43 -6.40 -1.08 -3.16
CA ALA A 43 -6.23 -1.28 -4.59
C ALA A 43 -7.54 -0.95 -5.31
N LEU A 44 -7.44 -0.19 -6.40
CA LEU A 44 -8.59 0.24 -7.19
C LEU A 44 -8.45 -0.15 -8.67
N ASP A 45 -9.57 -0.56 -9.27
CA ASP A 45 -9.75 -0.75 -10.70
C ASP A 45 -10.95 0.06 -11.19
N MET A 46 -10.66 1.20 -11.83
CA MET A 46 -11.64 2.18 -12.29
C MET A 46 -12.52 1.66 -13.43
N ARG A 47 -12.24 0.48 -13.99
CA ARG A 47 -13.18 -0.19 -14.91
C ARG A 47 -14.42 -0.69 -14.17
N GLN A 48 -14.34 -0.90 -12.85
CA GLN A 48 -15.45 -1.34 -12.00
C GLN A 48 -16.27 -0.15 -11.50
N ASN A 49 -17.06 0.44 -12.39
CA ASN A 49 -17.78 1.71 -12.16
C ASN A 49 -18.60 1.78 -10.85
N ALA A 50 -19.19 0.68 -10.38
CA ALA A 50 -20.02 0.67 -9.18
C ALA A 50 -19.21 0.49 -7.88
N GLN A 51 -18.09 -0.23 -7.94
CA GLN A 51 -17.26 -0.57 -6.80
C GLN A 51 -15.79 -0.66 -7.27
N PRO A 52 -15.07 0.47 -7.31
CA PRO A 52 -13.71 0.49 -7.84
C PRO A 52 -12.69 -0.14 -6.89
N ILE A 53 -12.98 -0.25 -5.59
CA ILE A 53 -12.09 -0.90 -4.62
C ILE A 53 -12.12 -2.41 -4.85
N VAL A 54 -10.98 -2.96 -5.27
CA VAL A 54 -10.84 -4.39 -5.59
C VAL A 54 -10.12 -5.18 -4.51
N ASP A 55 -9.32 -4.52 -3.67
CA ASP A 55 -8.72 -5.12 -2.47
C ASP A 55 -8.29 -4.04 -1.46
N MET A 56 -8.04 -4.45 -0.21
CA MET A 56 -7.61 -3.57 0.87
C MET A 56 -6.64 -4.26 1.82
N LEU A 57 -5.55 -3.61 2.19
CA LEU A 57 -4.54 -4.09 3.13
C LEU A 57 -4.54 -3.23 4.40
N HIS A 58 -4.46 -3.90 5.55
CA HIS A 58 -4.13 -3.25 6.81
C HIS A 58 -2.67 -2.79 6.81
N VAL A 59 -2.42 -1.57 7.31
CA VAL A 59 -1.07 -0.98 7.38
C VAL A 59 -0.61 -0.89 8.84
N TYR A 60 -1.41 -0.28 9.72
CA TYR A 60 -1.15 -0.15 11.16
C TYR A 60 -2.44 0.16 11.93
N ASN A 61 -2.45 -0.10 13.24
CA ASN A 61 -3.43 0.47 14.18
C ASN A 61 -2.74 1.56 14.97
N VAL A 62 -3.36 2.73 15.12
CA VAL A 62 -2.81 3.86 15.85
C VAL A 62 -2.46 3.43 17.28
N ASP A 63 -3.39 2.80 18.01
CA ASP A 63 -3.17 2.32 19.38
C ASP A 63 -2.03 1.30 19.55
N SER A 64 -1.61 0.64 18.48
CA SER A 64 -0.50 -0.33 18.48
C SER A 64 0.84 0.30 18.08
N THR A 65 0.87 1.61 17.83
CA THR A 65 2.06 2.38 17.48
C THR A 65 2.43 3.34 18.60
N SER A 66 3.63 3.93 18.54
CA SER A 66 4.07 4.98 19.46
C SER A 66 4.41 6.25 18.68
N ASN A 67 4.62 7.36 19.40
CA ASN A 67 5.05 8.64 18.83
C ASN A 67 4.16 9.13 17.68
N HIS A 68 2.85 9.19 17.90
CA HIS A 68 1.88 9.64 16.88
C HIS A 68 2.12 11.08 16.42
N HIS A 69 2.70 11.91 17.28
CA HIS A 69 3.10 13.29 17.00
C HIS A 69 4.34 13.43 16.11
N GLU A 70 5.08 12.35 15.84
CA GLU A 70 6.24 12.38 14.94
C GLU A 70 5.80 12.19 13.49
N ALA A 71 6.25 13.10 12.62
CA ALA A 71 6.07 13.02 11.18
C ALA A 71 6.82 11.79 10.64
N ARG A 72 6.13 11.00 9.82
CA ARG A 72 6.70 9.89 9.05
C ARG A 72 6.71 10.28 7.58
N LYS A 73 7.72 9.85 6.85
CA LYS A 73 7.72 9.99 5.39
C LYS A 73 6.74 8.97 4.82
N LEU A 74 5.73 9.41 4.07
CA LEU A 74 4.83 8.55 3.32
C LEU A 74 5.11 8.69 1.84
N GLU A 75 5.30 7.55 1.17
CA GLU A 75 5.58 7.50 -0.26
C GLU A 75 4.69 6.46 -0.93
N ILE A 76 4.17 6.78 -2.11
CA ILE A 76 3.57 5.78 -3.00
C ILE A 76 4.42 5.71 -4.26
N CYS A 77 4.88 4.50 -4.55
CA CYS A 77 5.71 4.19 -5.70
C CYS A 77 5.03 3.16 -6.60
N TRP A 78 5.18 3.31 -7.92
CA TRP A 78 4.83 2.29 -8.90
C TRP A 78 6.07 1.74 -9.57
N ASP A 79 6.07 0.46 -9.90
CA ASP A 79 7.12 -0.09 -10.75
C ASP A 79 6.98 0.35 -12.21
N GLU A 80 8.02 0.12 -12.99
CA GLU A 80 8.06 0.46 -14.42
C GLU A 80 6.99 -0.26 -15.27
N SER A 81 6.51 -1.43 -14.82
CA SER A 81 5.44 -2.14 -15.51
C SER A 81 4.06 -1.53 -15.22
N GLY A 82 3.93 -0.76 -14.13
CA GLY A 82 2.68 -0.18 -13.67
C GLY A 82 1.72 -1.19 -13.04
N TYR A 83 2.18 -2.40 -12.72
CA TYR A 83 1.39 -3.44 -12.05
C TYR A 83 1.72 -3.60 -10.57
N LEU A 84 2.83 -3.06 -10.10
CA LEU A 84 3.24 -3.17 -8.70
C LEU A 84 3.22 -1.78 -8.05
N ALA A 85 2.40 -1.63 -7.00
CA ALA A 85 2.28 -0.40 -6.24
C ALA A 85 2.73 -0.63 -4.79
N LEU A 86 3.63 0.21 -4.29
CA LEU A 86 4.18 0.13 -2.95
C LEU A 86 3.78 1.36 -2.14
N LEU A 87 3.22 1.14 -0.96
CA LEU A 87 3.14 2.13 0.10
C LEU A 87 4.37 1.99 1.00
N LEU A 88 5.23 3.00 0.98
CA LEU A 88 6.38 3.08 1.87
C LEU A 88 6.08 4.04 3.02
N ILE A 89 6.46 3.64 4.24
CA ILE A 89 6.50 4.52 5.40
C ILE A 89 7.94 4.49 5.91
N ASN A 90 8.57 5.67 5.99
CA ASN A 90 9.99 5.84 6.31
C ASN A 90 10.91 4.94 5.43
N GLY A 91 10.57 4.81 4.14
CA GLY A 91 11.35 4.05 3.16
C GLY A 91 11.22 2.52 3.24
N TYR A 92 10.42 1.97 4.16
CA TYR A 92 10.12 0.53 4.22
C TYR A 92 8.73 0.24 3.61
N PRO A 93 8.52 -0.85 2.87
CA PRO A 93 7.20 -1.21 2.34
C PRO A 93 6.29 -1.74 3.46
N HIS A 94 5.19 -1.05 3.71
CA HIS A 94 4.18 -1.47 4.68
C HIS A 94 2.99 -2.20 4.05
N ALA A 95 2.66 -1.85 2.80
CA ALA A 95 1.66 -2.53 2.01
C ALA A 95 2.04 -2.48 0.52
N VAL A 96 1.83 -3.56 -0.21
CA VAL A 96 2.15 -3.66 -1.64
C VAL A 96 1.04 -4.41 -2.37
N PHE A 97 0.65 -3.93 -3.54
CA PHE A 97 -0.27 -4.63 -4.44
C PHE A 97 0.43 -5.01 -5.73
N ASP A 98 0.30 -6.28 -6.11
CA ASP A 98 0.67 -6.81 -7.42
C ASP A 98 -0.62 -7.09 -8.21
N PHE A 99 -0.97 -6.15 -9.11
CA PHE A 99 -2.17 -6.22 -9.94
C PHE A 99 -2.08 -7.29 -11.04
N ALA A 100 -0.87 -7.74 -11.40
CA ALA A 100 -0.68 -8.79 -12.40
C ALA A 100 -0.93 -10.17 -11.79
N ARG A 101 -0.47 -10.39 -10.55
CA ARG A 101 -0.62 -11.65 -9.82
C ARG A 101 -1.85 -11.68 -8.90
N LEU A 102 -2.52 -10.54 -8.70
CA LEU A 102 -3.61 -10.35 -7.75
C LEU A 102 -3.19 -10.77 -6.34
N VAL A 103 -2.10 -10.18 -5.86
CA VAL A 103 -1.56 -10.44 -4.52
C VAL A 103 -1.45 -9.13 -3.75
N GLY A 104 -2.05 -9.11 -2.57
CA GLY A 104 -1.84 -8.08 -1.55
C GLY A 104 -0.81 -8.53 -0.53
N TYR A 105 0.24 -7.74 -0.34
CA TYR A 105 1.29 -7.98 0.63
C TYR A 105 1.22 -6.99 1.77
N ASN A 106 1.15 -7.47 3.00
CA ASN A 106 1.32 -6.62 4.18
C ASN A 106 1.99 -7.40 5.32
N SER A 107 1.97 -6.84 6.52
CA SER A 107 2.69 -7.43 7.65
C SER A 107 2.00 -8.61 8.35
N ASN A 108 0.70 -8.80 8.12
CA ASN A 108 -0.13 -9.71 8.92
C ASN A 108 -1.20 -10.47 8.12
N LYS A 109 -1.21 -10.33 6.79
CA LYS A 109 -2.20 -10.91 5.85
C LYS A 109 -3.64 -10.49 6.12
N TYR A 110 -3.86 -9.34 6.76
CA TYR A 110 -5.18 -8.83 7.12
C TYR A 110 -5.60 -7.62 6.27
N PRO A 111 -6.92 -7.43 5.99
CA PRO A 111 -8.02 -8.41 6.15
C PRO A 111 -7.85 -9.65 5.28
N GLN A 112 -8.63 -10.69 5.55
CA GLN A 112 -8.79 -11.76 4.56
C GLN A 112 -9.53 -11.18 3.35
N PRO A 113 -9.11 -11.49 2.11
CA PRO A 113 -9.86 -11.13 0.92
C PRO A 113 -11.27 -11.72 0.99
N ASP A 114 -12.21 -11.08 0.30
CA ASP A 114 -13.55 -11.64 0.12
C ASP A 114 -13.48 -13.06 -0.48
N LEU A 115 -14.38 -13.95 -0.06
CA LEU A 115 -14.38 -15.36 -0.50
C LEU A 115 -14.49 -15.54 -2.02
N MET A 116 -15.11 -14.57 -2.71
CA MET A 116 -15.28 -14.57 -4.16
C MET A 116 -14.18 -13.77 -4.88
N SER A 117 -13.25 -13.16 -4.13
CA SER A 117 -12.13 -12.42 -4.68
C SER A 117 -11.07 -13.35 -5.25
N MET A 118 -10.44 -12.92 -6.35
CA MET A 118 -9.25 -13.58 -6.88
C MET A 118 -7.97 -13.11 -6.17
N TRP A 119 -8.05 -12.07 -5.33
CA TRP A 119 -6.91 -11.56 -4.60
C TRP A 119 -6.48 -12.54 -3.51
N THR A 120 -5.17 -12.71 -3.37
CA THR A 120 -4.54 -13.54 -2.34
C THR A 120 -3.67 -12.68 -1.43
N ARG A 121 -3.28 -13.24 -0.26
CA ARG A 121 -2.45 -12.52 0.72
C ARG A 121 -1.14 -13.21 0.99
N GLU A 122 -0.08 -12.41 1.00
CA GLU A 122 1.25 -12.83 1.37
C GLU A 122 1.83 -11.87 2.42
N GLU A 123 2.76 -12.38 3.24
CA GLU A 123 3.46 -11.55 4.21
C GLU A 123 4.66 -10.89 3.52
N ILE A 124 4.90 -9.61 3.81
CA ILE A 124 6.12 -8.94 3.37
C ILE A 124 7.30 -9.57 4.12
N THR A 125 8.26 -10.10 3.35
CA THR A 125 9.54 -10.58 3.87
C THR A 125 10.65 -9.60 3.53
N ASN A 126 11.72 -9.55 4.33
CA ASN A 126 12.87 -8.69 4.03
C ASN A 126 13.45 -8.99 2.65
N LYS A 127 13.57 -10.27 2.26
CA LYS A 127 14.03 -10.66 0.92
C LYS A 127 13.19 -10.00 -0.19
N GLN A 128 11.89 -9.92 0.01
CA GLN A 128 11.00 -9.34 -1.00
C GLN A 128 11.04 -7.82 -1.00
N ALA A 129 11.11 -7.19 0.17
CA ALA A 129 11.37 -5.75 0.29
C ALA A 129 12.70 -5.36 -0.38
N GLU A 130 13.76 -6.14 -0.18
CA GLU A 130 15.06 -5.95 -0.84
C GLU A 130 14.97 -6.09 -2.36
N GLN A 131 14.19 -7.05 -2.86
CA GLN A 131 13.96 -7.25 -4.29
C GLN A 131 13.26 -6.04 -4.92
N TRP A 132 12.26 -5.47 -4.25
CA TRP A 132 11.54 -4.31 -4.76
C TRP A 132 12.36 -3.02 -4.68
N LEU A 133 13.04 -2.79 -3.56
CA LEU A 133 13.77 -1.54 -3.30
C LEU A 133 15.19 -1.53 -3.87
N GLY A 134 15.74 -2.70 -4.21
CA GLY A 134 17.11 -2.82 -4.74
C GLY A 134 18.21 -2.51 -3.70
N VAL A 135 17.85 -2.41 -2.42
CA VAL A 135 18.76 -2.15 -1.30
C VAL A 135 18.46 -3.10 -0.14
N LYS A 136 19.45 -3.34 0.73
CA LYS A 136 19.24 -4.13 1.95
C LYS A 136 18.25 -3.42 2.87
N THR A 137 17.29 -4.16 3.41
CA THR A 137 16.25 -3.62 4.28
C THR A 137 16.13 -4.44 5.56
N ILE A 138 15.98 -3.74 6.68
CA ILE A 138 15.70 -4.34 7.99
C ILE A 138 14.46 -3.62 8.50
N ARG A 139 13.43 -4.39 8.83
CA ARG A 139 12.21 -3.89 9.46
C ARG A 139 12.42 -3.64 10.94
#